data_AF-A0A6L3EPA8-F1
#
_entry.id   AF-A0A6L3EPA8-F1
#
_cell.length_a   1.000
_cell.length_b   1.000
_cell.length_c   1.000
_cell.angle_alpha   90.00
_cell.angle_beta   90.00
_cell.angle_gamma   90.00
#
_symmetry.space_group_name_H-M   'P 1'
#
loop_
_entity.id
_entity.type
_entity.pdbx_description
1 polymer ?
#
loop_
_entity_poly.entity_id
_entity_poly.type
_entity_poly.pdbx_seq_one_letter_code
_entity_poly.pdbx_strand_id
1 'polypeptide(L)'
;MMSTAMAAAGMTGALTVPGLAQAAKSTYERRFASEPEVTLKYGAAGYTPAILNTEKAGMLHFVREIEARTDGAVRIEYLDGGQICNQLDCVKKTQQGIIDVFSASTQNSAASAPYYNVIDFPYLFPSRASMHHFFYHPKSEELFRKPLRERHGIEFLYTHCELRGLYLGLKWDDKPLVTSIDEIAGAKIRATGSQMGRKALGLMGLNPVPVAWEETLEGLKSGLIDGAETGAGAVAYAGMSPVVSQALEIGFFANTEHAAFNRASFEKLSPKHQDAVLEAAYSAQIYTQGMNEAALIQITGRTPTPYPGSIWEKEGVRVSFFSDEEIDRIKGRCTPEANPEPWAEWRERLNGWSGGHDTYAEIGAIAREIPEDTLTVNVEPRRWWRS
;
A
#
# COMPACT_ATOMS: atom_id res chain seq x y z
N MET A 1 -26.21 -0.15 9.81
CA MET A 1 -26.85 -0.41 8.51
C MET A 1 -25.75 -0.38 7.46
N MET A 2 -25.24 -1.55 7.10
CA MET A 2 -24.04 -1.73 6.26
C MET A 2 -24.31 -1.29 4.81
N SER A 3 -23.50 -0.36 4.32
CA SER A 3 -23.53 0.15 2.94
C SER A 3 -23.43 -0.98 1.93
N THR A 4 -24.54 -1.24 1.25
CA THR A 4 -24.74 -2.31 0.26
C THR A 4 -24.46 -1.85 -1.17
N ALA A 5 -23.59 -0.86 -1.34
CA ALA A 5 -23.26 -0.30 -2.65
C ALA A 5 -21.82 -0.65 -3.02
N MET A 6 -21.65 -1.83 -3.65
CA MET A 6 -20.70 -2.12 -4.74
C MET A 6 -20.34 -3.62 -4.75
N ALA A 7 -21.25 -4.42 -5.28
CA ALA A 7 -20.94 -5.72 -5.86
C ALA A 7 -21.91 -5.96 -7.02
N ALA A 8 -21.58 -5.39 -8.19
CA ALA A 8 -22.26 -5.69 -9.44
C ALA A 8 -21.28 -5.52 -10.62
N ALA A 9 -20.13 -6.20 -10.55
CA ALA A 9 -19.38 -6.51 -11.77
C ALA A 9 -19.99 -7.80 -12.32
N GLY A 10 -20.93 -7.68 -13.26
CA GLY A 10 -21.43 -8.84 -14.00
C GLY A 10 -22.92 -8.88 -14.35
N MET A 11 -23.69 -7.79 -14.32
CA MET A 11 -24.99 -7.73 -15.01
C MET A 11 -25.28 -6.29 -15.46
N THR A 12 -25.47 -6.12 -16.77
CA THR A 12 -25.88 -4.89 -17.48
C THR A 12 -27.34 -4.53 -17.21
N GLY A 13 -27.74 -4.45 -15.94
CA GLY A 13 -29.08 -4.04 -15.51
C GLY A 13 -29.00 -2.85 -14.57
N ALA A 14 -29.77 -1.79 -14.83
CA ALA A 14 -29.91 -0.66 -13.93
C ALA A 14 -30.24 -1.16 -12.51
N LEU A 15 -29.36 -0.88 -11.54
CA LEU A 15 -29.53 -1.31 -10.15
C LEU A 15 -30.73 -0.58 -9.54
N THR A 16 -31.87 -1.26 -9.48
CA THR A 16 -33.05 -0.78 -8.75
C THR A 16 -32.92 -1.09 -7.27
N VAL A 17 -33.59 -0.34 -6.39
CA VAL A 17 -33.62 -0.62 -4.94
C VAL A 17 -34.05 -2.07 -4.63
N PRO A 18 -35.09 -2.63 -5.28
CA PRO A 18 -35.41 -4.06 -5.14
C PRO A 18 -34.29 -4.99 -5.61
N GLY A 19 -33.59 -4.65 -6.70
CA GLY A 19 -32.45 -5.42 -7.20
C GLY A 19 -31.27 -5.44 -6.22
N LEU A 20 -30.98 -4.30 -5.59
CA LEU A 20 -29.97 -4.20 -4.53
C LEU A 20 -30.36 -5.02 -3.29
N ALA A 21 -31.62 -4.96 -2.86
CA ALA A 21 -32.12 -5.74 -1.74
C ALA A 21 -32.03 -7.25 -2.02
N GLN A 22 -32.37 -7.68 -3.24
CA GLN A 22 -32.27 -9.07 -3.66
C GLN A 22 -30.81 -9.55 -3.73
N ALA A 23 -29.90 -8.72 -4.25
CA ALA A 23 -28.47 -9.04 -4.28
C ALA A 23 -27.87 -9.15 -2.87
N ALA A 24 -28.25 -8.23 -1.97
CA ALA A 24 -27.85 -8.24 -0.57
C ALA A 24 -28.34 -9.50 0.15
N LYS A 25 -29.62 -9.84 -0.03
CA LYS A 25 -30.22 -11.07 0.51
C LYS A 25 -29.52 -12.31 -0.02
N SER A 26 -29.30 -12.42 -1.33
CA SER A 26 -28.60 -13.55 -1.94
C SER A 26 -27.17 -13.71 -1.41
N THR A 27 -26.46 -12.60 -1.18
CA THR A 27 -25.10 -12.63 -0.63
C THR A 27 -25.10 -13.10 0.81
N TYR A 28 -26.04 -12.60 1.62
CA TYR A 28 -26.23 -13.03 3.00
C TYR A 28 -26.58 -14.51 3.10
N GLU A 29 -27.57 -14.96 2.32
CA GLU A 29 -28.00 -16.35 2.29
C GLU A 29 -26.85 -17.28 1.88
N ARG A 30 -26.03 -16.89 0.90
CA ARG A 30 -24.84 -17.67 0.51
C ARG A 30 -23.78 -17.71 1.61
N ARG A 31 -23.47 -16.57 2.23
CA ARG A 31 -22.47 -16.46 3.31
C ARG A 31 -22.82 -17.30 4.55
N PHE A 32 -24.12 -17.48 4.81
CA PHE A 32 -24.65 -18.21 5.96
C PHE A 32 -25.39 -19.50 5.59
N ALA A 33 -25.20 -20.00 4.35
CA ALA A 33 -25.81 -21.24 3.89
C ALA A 33 -25.28 -22.48 4.65
N SER A 34 -24.06 -22.38 5.18
CA SER A 34 -23.34 -23.42 5.91
C SER A 34 -22.70 -22.86 7.19
N GLU A 35 -22.48 -23.75 8.16
CA GLU A 35 -21.62 -23.46 9.32
C GLU A 35 -20.15 -23.40 8.85
N PRO A 36 -19.36 -22.39 9.25
CA PRO A 36 -17.99 -22.25 8.76
C PRO A 36 -17.10 -23.31 9.40
N GLU A 37 -16.28 -23.97 8.59
CA GLU A 37 -15.20 -24.86 9.06
C GLU A 37 -14.09 -24.06 9.75
N VAL A 38 -13.82 -22.84 9.26
CA VAL A 38 -12.82 -21.93 9.82
C VAL A 38 -13.39 -20.51 9.87
N THR A 39 -13.18 -19.82 10.99
CA THR A 39 -13.41 -18.38 11.11
C THR A 39 -12.08 -17.68 11.34
N LEU A 40 -11.76 -16.69 10.51
CA LEU A 40 -10.52 -15.91 10.55
C LEU A 40 -10.80 -14.47 10.95
N LYS A 41 -9.97 -13.90 11.82
CA LYS A 41 -10.00 -12.48 12.19
C LYS A 41 -9.11 -11.68 11.28
N TYR A 42 -9.67 -10.65 10.65
CA TYR A 42 -8.95 -9.74 9.78
C TYR A 42 -8.95 -8.32 10.36
N GLY A 43 -7.83 -7.88 10.93
CA GLY A 43 -7.65 -6.51 11.43
C GLY A 43 -7.17 -5.55 10.34
N ALA A 44 -7.89 -4.47 10.08
CA ALA A 44 -7.51 -3.46 9.09
C ALA A 44 -7.21 -2.10 9.74
N ALA A 45 -5.99 -1.59 9.55
CA ALA A 45 -5.48 -0.37 10.17
C ALA A 45 -6.11 0.91 9.58
N GLY A 46 -7.25 1.34 10.15
CA GLY A 46 -7.91 2.59 9.78
C GLY A 46 -8.80 2.51 8.53
N TYR A 47 -9.07 1.31 8.01
CA TYR A 47 -9.83 1.12 6.77
C TYR A 47 -11.32 0.87 7.01
N THR A 48 -12.12 1.93 7.05
CA THR A 48 -13.58 1.80 6.99
C THR A 48 -14.06 1.52 5.56
N PRO A 49 -15.28 1.02 5.35
CA PRO A 49 -15.84 0.84 4.01
C PRO A 49 -15.84 2.12 3.15
N ALA A 50 -16.00 3.30 3.77
CA ALA A 50 -15.91 4.59 3.07
C ALA A 50 -14.48 4.87 2.59
N ILE A 51 -13.48 4.64 3.45
CA ILE A 51 -12.06 4.81 3.13
C ILE A 51 -11.63 3.87 2.00
N LEU A 52 -12.07 2.60 2.05
CA LEU A 52 -11.77 1.60 1.01
C LEU A 52 -12.35 1.96 -0.36
N ASN A 53 -13.38 2.80 -0.41
CA ASN A 53 -13.91 3.31 -1.67
C ASN A 53 -13.06 4.41 -2.28
N THR A 54 -12.15 5.02 -1.50
CA THR A 54 -11.22 6.05 -1.96
C THR A 54 -9.96 5.41 -2.55
N GLU A 55 -9.21 4.61 -1.79
CA GLU A 55 -7.92 4.06 -2.23
C GLU A 55 -8.05 2.78 -3.09
N LYS A 56 -9.17 2.07 -2.95
CA LYS A 56 -9.43 0.78 -3.63
C LYS A 56 -8.42 -0.32 -3.30
N ALA A 57 -7.94 -0.38 -2.05
CA ALA A 57 -6.93 -1.32 -1.55
C ALA A 57 -7.32 -2.82 -1.49
N GLY A 58 -8.44 -3.25 -2.08
CA GLY A 58 -8.75 -4.67 -2.29
C GLY A 58 -9.23 -5.49 -1.08
N MET A 59 -9.24 -4.93 0.14
CA MET A 59 -9.55 -5.68 1.38
C MET A 59 -10.90 -6.40 1.36
N LEU A 60 -11.98 -5.68 1.04
CA LEU A 60 -13.32 -6.29 0.96
C LEU A 60 -13.46 -7.21 -0.26
N HIS A 61 -12.68 -6.99 -1.32
CA HIS A 61 -12.65 -7.90 -2.47
C HIS A 61 -12.04 -9.24 -2.08
N PHE A 62 -10.89 -9.21 -1.41
CA PHE A 62 -10.23 -10.39 -0.86
C PHE A 62 -11.16 -11.19 0.07
N VAL A 63 -11.85 -10.52 1.00
CA VAL A 63 -12.80 -11.18 1.91
C VAL A 63 -13.90 -11.91 1.14
N ARG A 64 -14.53 -11.22 0.17
CA ARG A 64 -15.61 -11.80 -0.64
C ARG A 64 -15.13 -12.98 -1.49
N GLU A 65 -13.94 -12.89 -2.06
CA GLU A 65 -13.37 -13.96 -2.90
C GLU A 65 -13.12 -15.23 -2.09
N ILE A 66 -12.60 -15.14 -0.86
CA ILE A 66 -12.39 -16.30 0.00
C ILE A 66 -13.72 -16.98 0.32
N GLU A 67 -14.71 -16.21 0.77
CA GLU A 67 -16.00 -16.75 1.17
C GLU A 67 -16.76 -17.35 -0.02
N ALA A 68 -16.67 -16.73 -1.20
CA ALA A 68 -17.29 -17.25 -2.42
C ALA A 68 -16.60 -18.53 -2.90
N ARG A 69 -15.27 -18.62 -2.88
CA ARG A 69 -14.51 -19.81 -3.33
C ARG A 69 -14.63 -21.00 -2.39
N THR A 70 -15.05 -20.76 -1.15
CA THR A 70 -15.20 -21.79 -0.12
C THR A 70 -16.64 -22.09 0.22
N ASP A 71 -17.61 -21.50 -0.50
CA ASP A 71 -19.05 -21.61 -0.20
C ASP A 71 -19.37 -21.33 1.28
N GLY A 72 -18.67 -20.33 1.85
CA GLY A 72 -18.80 -19.94 3.26
C GLY A 72 -18.04 -20.80 4.27
N ALA A 73 -17.35 -21.87 3.85
CA ALA A 73 -16.59 -22.75 4.75
C ALA A 73 -15.41 -22.03 5.43
N VAL A 74 -14.81 -21.03 4.77
CA VAL A 74 -13.89 -20.08 5.41
C VAL A 74 -14.61 -18.74 5.52
N ARG A 75 -14.87 -18.31 6.75
CA ARG A 75 -15.54 -17.04 7.05
C ARG A 75 -14.54 -16.03 7.61
N ILE A 76 -14.64 -14.77 7.18
CA ILE A 76 -13.78 -13.71 7.70
C ILE A 76 -14.58 -12.72 8.53
N GLU A 77 -14.14 -12.53 9.77
CA GLU A 77 -14.53 -11.42 10.63
C GLU A 77 -13.62 -10.21 10.31
N TYR A 78 -14.13 -9.29 9.50
CA TYR A 78 -13.42 -8.07 9.13
C TYR A 78 -13.59 -7.01 10.21
N LEU A 79 -12.51 -6.72 10.93
CA LEU A 79 -12.42 -5.75 12.02
C LEU A 79 -11.84 -4.45 11.44
N ASP A 80 -12.73 -3.53 11.09
CA ASP A 80 -12.42 -2.30 10.38
C ASP A 80 -11.97 -1.15 11.31
N GLY A 81 -11.63 -0.01 10.70
CA GLY A 81 -11.46 1.26 11.41
C GLY A 81 -10.35 1.30 12.47
N GLY A 82 -9.42 0.34 12.45
CA GLY A 82 -8.35 0.24 13.43
C GLY A 82 -8.79 -0.19 14.84
N GLN A 83 -9.96 -0.82 14.97
CA GLN A 83 -10.52 -1.22 16.27
C GLN A 83 -9.63 -2.20 17.04
N ILE A 84 -8.96 -3.10 16.33
CA ILE A 84 -8.11 -4.14 16.93
C ILE A 84 -6.62 -3.84 16.81
N CYS A 85 -6.19 -3.08 15.82
CA CYS A 85 -4.79 -2.75 15.56
C CYS A 85 -4.66 -1.50 14.68
N ASN A 86 -3.49 -0.87 14.72
CA ASN A 86 -3.13 0.31 13.96
C ASN A 86 -1.97 0.02 12.98
N GLN A 87 -1.56 1.02 12.21
CA GLN A 87 -0.56 0.88 11.15
C GLN A 87 0.78 0.31 11.65
N LEU A 88 1.17 0.57 12.91
CA LEU A 88 2.45 0.13 13.48
C LEU A 88 2.37 -1.25 14.16
N ASP A 89 1.22 -1.63 14.71
CA ASP A 89 1.09 -2.83 15.56
C ASP A 89 0.28 -3.99 14.94
N CYS A 90 -0.43 -3.80 13.83
CA CYS A 90 -1.18 -4.86 13.16
C CYS A 90 -0.29 -6.07 12.81
N VAL A 91 0.91 -5.84 12.27
CA VAL A 91 1.87 -6.91 11.98
C VAL A 91 2.25 -7.68 13.25
N LYS A 92 2.46 -6.99 14.39
CA LYS A 92 2.83 -7.63 15.66
C LYS A 92 1.70 -8.46 16.23
N LYS A 93 0.46 -7.97 16.16
CA LYS A 93 -0.73 -8.74 16.58
C LYS A 93 -0.95 -9.96 15.70
N THR A 94 -0.63 -9.85 14.41
CA THR A 94 -0.64 -10.98 13.48
C THR A 94 0.43 -11.98 13.85
N GLN A 95 1.68 -11.56 14.09
CA GLN A 95 2.77 -12.43 14.54
C GLN A 95 2.41 -13.22 15.80
N GLN A 96 1.67 -12.60 16.72
CA GLN A 96 1.20 -13.19 17.97
C GLN A 96 -0.03 -14.10 17.82
N GLY A 97 -0.65 -14.16 16.63
CA GLY A 97 -1.88 -14.93 16.39
C GLY A 97 -3.13 -14.31 17.04
N ILE A 98 -3.10 -13.03 17.39
CA ILE A 98 -4.28 -12.30 17.90
C ILE A 98 -5.28 -12.04 16.76
N ILE A 99 -4.74 -11.76 15.57
CA ILE A 99 -5.48 -11.68 14.30
C ILE A 99 -4.80 -12.60 13.29
N ASP A 100 -5.60 -13.19 12.41
CA ASP A 100 -5.13 -14.15 11.41
C ASP A 100 -4.64 -13.45 10.15
N VAL A 101 -5.33 -12.38 9.76
CA VAL A 101 -5.00 -11.53 8.60
C VAL A 101 -4.91 -10.09 9.08
N PHE A 102 -3.99 -9.31 8.49
CA PHE A 102 -3.97 -7.87 8.71
C PHE A 102 -3.77 -7.08 7.44
N SER A 103 -4.15 -5.81 7.52
CA SER A 103 -3.74 -4.80 6.57
C SER A 103 -3.18 -3.55 7.22
N ALA A 104 -2.02 -3.16 6.71
CA ALA A 104 -1.29 -1.93 7.02
C ALA A 104 -0.27 -1.68 5.89
N SER A 105 0.41 -0.55 5.91
CA SER A 105 1.52 -0.32 4.97
C SER A 105 2.72 -1.20 5.31
N THR A 106 3.49 -1.62 4.30
CA THR A 106 4.75 -2.30 4.58
C THR A 106 5.73 -1.35 5.28
N GLN A 107 5.65 -0.05 5.00
CA GLN A 107 6.51 0.97 5.61
C GLN A 107 6.26 1.14 7.12
N ASN A 108 5.00 1.19 7.59
CA ASN A 108 4.75 1.20 9.04
C ASN A 108 5.00 -0.18 9.66
N SER A 109 4.70 -1.27 8.94
CA SER A 109 4.95 -2.64 9.40
C SER A 109 6.44 -2.94 9.57
N ALA A 110 7.33 -2.27 8.83
CA ALA A 110 8.77 -2.39 8.94
C ALA A 110 9.34 -2.09 10.34
N ALA A 111 8.59 -1.38 11.20
CA ALA A 111 8.98 -1.17 12.59
C ALA A 111 9.01 -2.49 13.40
N SER A 112 8.12 -3.43 13.08
CA SER A 112 7.99 -4.73 13.78
C SER A 112 8.42 -5.93 12.94
N ALA A 113 8.39 -5.81 11.61
CA ALA A 113 8.91 -6.79 10.66
C ALA A 113 9.94 -6.12 9.73
N PRO A 114 11.18 -5.87 10.20
CA PRO A 114 12.15 -5.03 9.50
C PRO A 114 12.56 -5.50 8.10
N TYR A 115 12.32 -6.77 7.74
CA TYR A 115 12.60 -7.25 6.38
C TYR A 115 11.76 -6.56 5.31
N TYR A 116 10.61 -5.94 5.65
CA TYR A 116 9.86 -5.09 4.70
C TYR A 116 10.69 -3.94 4.10
N ASN A 117 11.77 -3.49 4.76
CA ASN A 117 12.65 -2.46 4.20
C ASN A 117 13.34 -2.90 2.88
N VAL A 118 13.32 -4.19 2.53
CA VAL A 118 13.95 -4.72 1.29
C VAL A 118 13.34 -4.12 0.02
N ILE A 119 12.09 -3.67 0.06
CA ILE A 119 11.40 -3.01 -1.06
C ILE A 119 11.35 -1.48 -0.93
N ASP A 120 11.92 -0.90 0.13
CA ASP A 120 11.82 0.53 0.43
C ASP A 120 13.06 1.34 0.02
N PHE A 121 14.04 0.72 -0.65
CA PHE A 121 15.20 1.46 -1.15
C PHE A 121 14.75 2.57 -2.11
N PRO A 122 15.34 3.77 -2.01
CA PRO A 122 14.90 4.90 -2.82
C PRO A 122 15.10 4.64 -4.31
N TYR A 123 14.06 4.88 -5.10
CA TYR A 123 13.99 4.63 -6.55
C TYR A 123 14.32 3.20 -6.99
N LEU A 124 14.13 2.21 -6.10
CA LEU A 124 14.25 0.79 -6.45
C LEU A 124 13.29 0.40 -7.59
N PHE A 125 12.06 0.87 -7.50
CA PHE A 125 11.02 0.70 -8.50
C PHE A 125 10.86 1.98 -9.32
N PRO A 126 11.09 1.95 -10.65
CA PRO A 126 10.93 3.12 -11.51
C PRO A 126 9.46 3.52 -11.70
N SER A 127 8.51 2.59 -11.60
CA SER A 127 7.08 2.86 -11.80
C SER A 127 6.16 1.95 -10.98
N ARG A 128 4.89 2.34 -10.82
CA ARG A 128 3.87 1.46 -10.20
C ARG A 128 3.72 0.14 -10.95
N ALA A 129 3.84 0.17 -12.28
CA ALA A 129 3.85 -1.03 -13.11
C ALA A 129 5.00 -1.98 -12.75
N SER A 130 6.22 -1.44 -12.54
CA SER A 130 7.37 -2.25 -12.12
C SER A 130 7.19 -2.92 -10.75
N MET A 131 6.48 -2.27 -9.83
CA MET A 131 6.13 -2.86 -8.52
C MET A 131 5.17 -4.04 -8.71
N HIS A 132 4.11 -3.86 -9.49
CA HIS A 132 3.18 -4.94 -9.81
C HIS A 132 3.90 -6.10 -10.50
N HIS A 133 4.77 -5.82 -11.47
CA HIS A 133 5.58 -6.83 -12.14
C HIS A 133 6.40 -7.64 -11.14
N PHE A 134 7.10 -6.98 -10.22
CA PHE A 134 7.84 -7.66 -9.15
C PHE A 134 6.92 -8.54 -8.28
N PHE A 135 5.78 -8.03 -7.80
CA PHE A 135 4.90 -8.81 -6.93
C PHE A 135 4.27 -10.02 -7.62
N TYR A 136 4.11 -9.98 -8.95
CA TYR A 136 3.71 -11.13 -9.77
C TYR A 136 4.87 -12.05 -10.16
N HIS A 137 6.10 -11.54 -10.12
CA HIS A 137 7.27 -12.28 -10.56
C HIS A 137 7.57 -13.47 -9.62
N PRO A 138 7.84 -14.69 -10.12
CA PRO A 138 8.15 -15.87 -9.32
C PRO A 138 9.26 -15.66 -8.29
N LYS A 139 10.33 -14.92 -8.67
CA LYS A 139 11.44 -14.61 -7.76
C LYS A 139 11.05 -13.78 -6.53
N SER A 140 9.88 -13.13 -6.53
CA SER A 140 9.39 -12.46 -5.31
C SER A 140 9.07 -13.44 -4.19
N GLU A 141 8.95 -14.73 -4.47
CA GLU A 141 8.87 -15.77 -3.46
C GLU A 141 10.17 -15.87 -2.65
N GLU A 142 11.32 -16.06 -3.31
CA GLU A 142 12.62 -16.17 -2.65
C GLU A 142 13.15 -14.80 -2.15
N LEU A 143 12.97 -13.74 -2.93
CA LEU A 143 13.52 -12.41 -2.63
C LEU A 143 12.70 -11.60 -1.62
N PHE A 144 11.45 -11.97 -1.34
CA PHE A 144 10.57 -11.16 -0.49
C PHE A 144 9.70 -12.00 0.46
N ARG A 145 8.91 -12.94 -0.06
CA ARG A 145 7.88 -13.63 0.75
C ARG A 145 8.45 -14.68 1.69
N LYS A 146 9.37 -15.51 1.23
CA LYS A 146 10.00 -16.55 2.04
C LYS A 146 10.74 -15.98 3.25
N PRO A 147 11.58 -14.93 3.13
CA PRO A 147 12.22 -14.37 4.31
C PRO A 147 11.22 -13.70 5.27
N LEU A 148 10.12 -13.11 4.78
CA LEU A 148 9.03 -12.66 5.65
C LEU A 148 8.41 -13.82 6.45
N ARG A 149 8.17 -14.97 5.82
CA ARG A 149 7.64 -16.16 6.52
C ARG A 149 8.61 -16.68 7.56
N GLU A 150 9.87 -16.89 7.18
CA GLU A 150 10.88 -17.52 8.03
C GLU A 150 11.28 -16.63 9.21
N ARG A 151 11.38 -15.31 9.00
CA ARG A 151 11.87 -14.37 10.03
C ARG A 151 10.77 -13.76 10.86
N HIS A 152 9.61 -13.57 10.25
CA HIS A 152 8.55 -12.77 10.83
C HIS A 152 7.24 -13.55 10.95
N GLY A 153 7.14 -14.80 10.49
CA GLY A 153 5.90 -15.56 10.57
C GLY A 153 4.77 -14.92 9.78
N ILE A 154 5.10 -14.17 8.71
CA ILE A 154 4.14 -13.45 7.88
C ILE A 154 4.11 -14.04 6.47
N GLU A 155 2.93 -14.45 6.02
CA GLU A 155 2.63 -14.78 4.62
C GLU A 155 2.10 -13.52 3.92
N PHE A 156 2.89 -12.94 3.02
CA PHE A 156 2.45 -11.78 2.24
C PHE A 156 1.50 -12.20 1.12
N LEU A 157 0.32 -11.58 1.06
CA LEU A 157 -0.75 -11.98 0.12
C LEU A 157 -0.77 -11.07 -1.11
N TYR A 158 -1.14 -9.81 -0.94
CA TYR A 158 -1.26 -8.83 -2.03
C TYR A 158 -1.11 -7.42 -1.49
N THR A 159 -0.96 -6.44 -2.39
CA THR A 159 -0.88 -5.02 -2.05
C THR A 159 -1.44 -4.15 -3.17
N HIS A 160 -1.88 -2.93 -2.86
CA HIS A 160 -1.87 -1.89 -3.89
C HIS A 160 -0.44 -1.37 -4.08
N CYS A 161 -0.12 -0.79 -5.25
CA CYS A 161 1.20 -0.22 -5.52
C CYS A 161 1.08 1.26 -5.87
N GLU A 162 1.65 2.12 -5.04
CA GLU A 162 1.84 3.53 -5.29
C GLU A 162 3.34 3.89 -5.13
N LEU A 163 3.72 5.11 -5.50
CA LEU A 163 5.06 5.65 -5.22
C LEU A 163 4.91 6.85 -4.30
N ARG A 164 5.80 6.95 -3.30
CA ARG A 164 5.67 7.97 -2.25
C ARG A 164 6.07 9.34 -2.75
N GLY A 165 5.23 10.33 -2.43
CA GLY A 165 5.47 11.75 -2.60
C GLY A 165 5.65 12.46 -1.27
N LEU A 166 5.78 13.79 -1.34
CA LEU A 166 5.78 14.67 -0.17
C LEU A 166 4.55 15.57 -0.22
N TYR A 167 3.80 15.62 0.87
CA TYR A 167 2.56 16.39 0.95
C TYR A 167 2.74 17.51 1.95
N LEU A 168 2.88 18.72 1.44
CA LEU A 168 3.23 19.91 2.20
C LEU A 168 1.98 20.51 2.87
N GLY A 169 2.11 20.89 4.15
CA GLY A 169 1.02 21.47 4.93
C GLY A 169 0.67 22.90 4.53
N LEU A 170 -0.28 23.52 5.25
CA LEU A 170 -0.81 24.87 4.94
C LEU A 170 0.23 26.00 5.03
N LYS A 171 1.37 25.79 5.69
CA LYS A 171 2.45 26.80 5.72
C LYS A 171 3.12 27.06 4.36
N TRP A 172 2.76 26.28 3.35
CA TRP A 172 3.24 26.40 1.97
C TRP A 172 2.14 26.89 1.02
N ASP A 173 0.97 27.25 1.54
CA ASP A 173 -0.20 27.61 0.73
C ASP A 173 0.01 28.93 -0.03
N ASP A 174 0.62 29.93 0.63
CA ASP A 174 0.95 31.23 0.06
C ASP A 174 2.24 31.24 -0.77
N LYS A 175 2.96 30.11 -0.82
CA LYS A 175 4.22 29.99 -1.55
C LYS A 175 4.00 29.57 -3.01
N PRO A 176 4.95 29.88 -3.91
CA PRO A 176 4.99 29.29 -5.25
C PRO A 176 4.91 27.75 -5.21
N LEU A 177 4.49 27.16 -6.31
CA LEU A 177 4.53 25.70 -6.45
C LEU A 177 5.98 25.25 -6.33
N VAL A 178 6.27 24.37 -5.37
CA VAL A 178 7.61 23.84 -5.16
C VAL A 178 7.99 22.96 -6.33
N THR A 179 9.17 23.17 -6.92
CA THR A 179 9.64 22.41 -8.10
C THR A 179 11.00 21.75 -7.90
N SER A 180 11.65 22.00 -6.75
CA SER A 180 12.96 21.47 -6.41
C SER A 180 13.03 21.13 -4.92
N ILE A 181 13.72 20.03 -4.58
CA ILE A 181 13.81 19.55 -3.19
C ILE A 181 14.49 20.55 -2.25
N ASP A 182 15.39 21.37 -2.79
CA ASP A 182 16.15 22.37 -2.03
C ASP A 182 15.27 23.53 -1.53
N GLU A 183 14.12 23.78 -2.16
CA GLU A 183 13.17 24.81 -1.74
C GLU A 183 12.50 24.48 -0.39
N ILE A 184 12.53 23.20 -0.01
CA ILE A 184 11.97 22.70 1.25
C ILE A 184 13.04 22.13 2.19
N ALA A 185 14.31 22.49 1.99
CA ALA A 185 15.41 22.06 2.83
C ALA A 185 15.13 22.32 4.33
N GLY A 186 15.41 21.33 5.17
CA GLY A 186 15.15 21.38 6.61
C GLY A 186 13.68 21.25 7.03
N ALA A 187 12.74 21.12 6.10
CA ALA A 187 11.33 20.92 6.44
C ALA A 187 11.15 19.65 7.28
N LYS A 188 10.34 19.76 8.34
CA LYS A 188 9.94 18.65 9.23
C LYS A 188 8.93 17.76 8.50
N ILE A 189 9.41 16.71 7.83
CA ILE A 189 8.55 15.79 7.10
C ILE A 189 8.20 14.61 8.00
N ARG A 190 6.91 14.39 8.25
CA ARG A 190 6.47 13.17 8.92
C ARG A 190 6.93 11.97 8.12
N ALA A 191 7.59 11.04 8.80
CA ALA A 191 8.01 9.77 8.25
C ALA A 191 7.32 8.59 8.93
N THR A 192 7.05 7.57 8.13
CA THR A 192 6.57 6.24 8.52
C THR A 192 7.61 5.45 9.33
N GLY A 193 7.26 4.23 9.72
CA GLY A 193 8.17 3.27 10.35
C GLY A 193 9.37 2.84 9.48
N SER A 194 9.38 3.17 8.18
CA SER A 194 10.44 2.76 7.25
C SER A 194 11.77 3.44 7.59
N GLN A 195 12.81 2.64 7.74
CA GLN A 195 14.14 3.17 7.98
C GLN A 195 14.76 3.68 6.69
N MET A 196 14.40 3.08 5.55
CA MET A 196 14.88 3.49 4.24
C MET A 196 14.34 4.87 3.88
N GLY A 197 13.03 5.06 4.01
CA GLY A 197 12.37 6.34 3.73
C GLY A 197 12.95 7.47 4.59
N ARG A 198 13.08 7.27 5.91
CA ARG A 198 13.68 8.25 6.83
C ARG A 198 15.08 8.66 6.41
N LYS A 199 15.90 7.68 6.06
CA LYS A 199 17.28 7.93 5.67
C LYS A 199 17.38 8.63 4.31
N ALA A 200 16.53 8.27 3.34
CA ALA A 200 16.46 8.93 2.05
C ALA A 200 16.06 10.40 2.21
N LEU A 201 15.04 10.70 3.03
CA LEU A 201 14.64 12.09 3.35
C LEU A 201 15.80 12.91 3.95
N GLY A 202 16.57 12.33 4.88
CA GLY A 202 17.74 12.98 5.44
C GLY A 202 18.82 13.30 4.40
N LEU A 203 19.09 12.35 3.49
CA LEU A 203 20.03 12.55 2.38
C LEU A 203 19.53 13.58 1.35
N MET A 204 18.22 13.79 1.25
CA MET A 204 17.61 14.86 0.46
C MET A 204 17.73 16.25 1.12
N GLY A 205 18.22 16.34 2.37
CA GLY A 205 18.34 17.59 3.12
C GLY A 205 17.08 17.95 3.92
N LEU A 206 16.16 17.01 4.12
CA LEU A 206 14.93 17.19 4.89
C LEU A 206 15.11 16.72 6.33
N ASN A 207 14.17 17.08 7.21
CA ASN A 207 14.16 16.66 8.61
C ASN A 207 13.04 15.61 8.85
N PRO A 208 13.33 14.31 8.75
CA PRO A 208 12.33 13.26 8.95
C PRO A 208 11.92 13.14 10.43
N VAL A 209 10.63 13.34 10.72
CA VAL A 209 10.05 13.24 12.07
C VAL A 209 9.17 11.99 12.15
N PRO A 210 9.51 10.98 12.98
CA PRO A 210 8.67 9.80 13.14
C PRO A 210 7.38 10.16 13.88
N VAL A 211 6.23 10.02 13.22
CA VAL A 211 4.90 10.29 13.81
C VAL A 211 3.94 9.19 13.36
N ALA A 212 3.12 8.71 14.30
CA ALA A 212 2.11 7.70 14.02
C ALA A 212 1.13 8.19 12.94
N TRP A 213 0.54 7.27 12.18
CA TRP A 213 -0.36 7.64 11.09
C TRP A 213 -1.57 8.43 11.61
N GLU A 214 -2.09 7.99 12.75
CA GLU A 214 -3.25 8.53 13.45
C GLU A 214 -3.02 9.97 13.95
N GLU A 215 -1.77 10.34 14.21
CA GLU A 215 -1.36 11.66 14.68
C GLU A 215 -0.98 12.60 13.53
N THR A 216 -0.84 12.07 12.30
CA THR A 216 -0.30 12.83 11.17
C THR A 216 -1.22 13.98 10.75
N LEU A 217 -2.54 13.77 10.73
CA LEU A 217 -3.50 14.83 10.38
C LEU A 217 -3.41 16.01 11.37
N GLU A 218 -3.37 15.71 12.67
CA GLU A 218 -3.26 16.75 13.69
C GLU A 218 -1.88 17.41 13.70
N GLY A 219 -0.83 16.63 13.41
CA GLY A 219 0.52 17.16 13.21
C GLY A 219 0.60 18.19 12.08
N LEU A 220 -0.10 17.94 10.96
CA LEU A 220 -0.20 18.89 9.84
C LEU A 220 -1.01 20.13 10.24
N LYS A 221 -2.15 19.95 10.90
CA LYS A 221 -3.02 21.05 11.37
C LYS A 221 -2.30 22.01 12.32
N SER A 222 -1.61 21.44 13.30
CA SER A 222 -0.91 22.19 14.34
C SER A 222 0.41 22.81 13.85
N GLY A 223 0.93 22.39 12.69
CA GLY A 223 2.25 22.79 12.20
C GLY A 223 3.41 22.14 12.95
N LEU A 224 3.14 21.10 13.75
CA LEU A 224 4.19 20.27 14.36
C LEU A 224 5.12 19.70 13.27
N ILE A 225 4.51 19.23 12.19
CA ILE A 225 5.15 18.78 10.95
C ILE A 225 4.77 19.71 9.81
N ASP A 226 5.71 19.86 8.89
CA ASP A 226 5.65 20.76 7.74
C ASP A 226 5.06 20.11 6.48
N GLY A 227 5.03 18.78 6.51
CA GLY A 227 4.49 17.91 5.48
C GLY A 227 4.61 16.46 5.92
N ALA A 228 4.18 15.54 5.07
CA ALA A 228 4.29 14.10 5.30
C ALA A 228 4.77 13.37 4.05
N GLU A 229 5.58 12.33 4.21
CA GLU A 229 5.80 11.35 3.14
C GLU A 229 4.73 10.24 3.23
N THR A 230 4.05 9.99 2.11
CA THR A 230 3.02 8.95 1.95
C THR A 230 2.66 8.72 0.48
N GLY A 231 1.61 7.95 0.19
CA GLY A 231 0.97 7.86 -1.13
C GLY A 231 -0.19 8.85 -1.28
N ALA A 232 -0.54 9.16 -2.53
CA ALA A 232 -1.59 10.12 -2.85
C ALA A 232 -2.98 9.62 -2.41
N GLY A 233 -3.23 8.31 -2.57
CA GLY A 233 -4.45 7.67 -2.09
C GLY A 233 -4.65 7.84 -0.58
N ALA A 234 -3.54 7.80 0.18
CA ALA A 234 -3.55 7.96 1.62
C ALA A 234 -3.93 9.35 2.10
N VAL A 235 -3.44 10.40 1.43
CA VAL A 235 -3.80 11.80 1.73
C VAL A 235 -5.30 12.05 1.51
N ALA A 236 -5.85 11.46 0.45
CA ALA A 236 -7.27 11.55 0.14
C ALA A 236 -8.12 10.80 1.17
N TYR A 237 -7.83 9.52 1.43
CA TYR A 237 -8.70 8.71 2.29
C TYR A 237 -8.65 9.14 3.75
N ALA A 238 -7.50 9.62 4.23
CA ALA A 238 -7.33 10.03 5.63
C ALA A 238 -7.88 11.43 5.92
N GLY A 239 -8.48 12.11 4.94
CA GLY A 239 -9.03 13.45 5.11
C GLY A 239 -7.95 14.50 5.36
N MET A 240 -6.74 14.29 4.84
CA MET A 240 -5.62 15.24 4.98
C MET A 240 -5.65 16.33 3.91
N SER A 241 -6.39 16.12 2.82
CA SER A 241 -6.46 17.07 1.69
C SER A 241 -6.81 18.51 2.11
N PRO A 242 -7.74 18.78 3.05
CA PRO A 242 -8.02 20.15 3.51
C PRO A 242 -6.86 20.86 4.23
N VAL A 243 -5.80 20.15 4.61
CA VAL A 243 -4.64 20.70 5.32
C VAL A 243 -3.32 20.46 4.58
N VAL A 244 -3.41 19.96 3.35
CA VAL A 244 -2.29 19.80 2.41
C VAL A 244 -2.45 20.85 1.32
N SER A 245 -1.45 21.71 1.15
CA SER A 245 -1.49 22.79 0.15
C SER A 245 -0.83 22.37 -1.18
N GLN A 246 0.22 21.57 -1.11
CA GLN A 246 0.97 21.12 -2.28
C GLN A 246 1.32 19.63 -2.19
N ALA A 247 1.12 18.89 -3.26
CA ALA A 247 1.51 17.49 -3.43
C ALA A 247 2.73 17.40 -4.36
N LEU A 248 3.88 16.99 -3.83
CA LEU A 248 5.12 16.81 -4.59
C LEU A 248 5.27 15.34 -4.97
N GLU A 249 5.02 15.04 -6.24
CA GLU A 249 5.00 13.69 -6.78
C GLU A 249 6.39 13.25 -7.25
N ILE A 250 7.31 13.08 -6.28
CA ILE A 250 8.71 12.75 -6.53
C ILE A 250 9.00 11.25 -6.63
N GLY A 251 8.02 10.41 -6.28
CA GLY A 251 8.06 8.95 -6.45
C GLY A 251 9.26 8.24 -5.82
N PHE A 252 9.75 8.73 -4.68
CA PHE A 252 11.11 8.41 -4.24
C PHE A 252 11.31 7.02 -3.64
N PHE A 253 10.24 6.32 -3.24
CA PHE A 253 10.26 4.90 -2.87
C PHE A 253 8.85 4.28 -2.89
N ALA A 254 8.76 2.97 -2.66
CA ALA A 254 7.50 2.24 -2.70
C ALA A 254 6.46 2.77 -1.67
N ASN A 255 5.21 2.90 -2.10
CA ASN A 255 4.05 3.01 -1.23
C ASN A 255 3.19 1.76 -1.41
N THR A 256 2.92 1.06 -0.32
CA THR A 256 2.13 -0.17 -0.35
C THR A 256 1.20 -0.18 0.83
N GLU A 257 -0.06 -0.59 0.63
CA GLU A 257 -0.93 -1.09 1.69
C GLU A 257 -1.29 -2.51 1.33
N HIS A 258 -0.85 -3.43 2.20
CA HIS A 258 -0.84 -4.85 1.91
C HIS A 258 -1.80 -5.60 2.82
N ALA A 259 -2.22 -6.77 2.36
CA ALA A 259 -2.78 -7.79 3.24
C ALA A 259 -1.75 -8.91 3.44
N ALA A 260 -1.69 -9.40 4.67
CA ALA A 260 -0.78 -10.48 5.03
C ALA A 260 -1.42 -11.39 6.09
N PHE A 261 -1.03 -12.66 6.08
CA PHE A 261 -1.55 -13.72 6.95
C PHE A 261 -0.50 -14.11 8.00
N ASN A 262 -0.93 -14.42 9.22
CA ASN A 262 -0.12 -15.18 10.16
C ASN A 262 0.24 -16.54 9.56
N ARG A 263 1.53 -16.80 9.36
CA ARG A 263 2.01 -18.01 8.68
C ARG A 263 1.54 -19.30 9.35
N ALA A 264 1.61 -19.38 10.68
CA ALA A 264 1.20 -20.58 11.41
C ALA A 264 -0.31 -20.84 11.31
N SER A 265 -1.12 -19.80 11.19
CA SER A 265 -2.58 -19.90 11.03
C SER A 265 -2.93 -20.28 9.59
N PHE A 266 -2.20 -19.75 8.60
CA PHE A 266 -2.30 -20.18 7.21
C PHE A 266 -1.96 -21.68 7.04
N GLU A 267 -0.91 -22.16 7.71
CA GLU A 267 -0.49 -23.58 7.65
C GLU A 267 -1.51 -24.55 8.27
N LYS A 268 -2.37 -24.09 9.17
CA LYS A 268 -3.46 -24.91 9.75
C LYS A 268 -4.65 -25.08 8.82
N LEU A 269 -4.77 -24.25 7.78
CA LEU A 269 -5.82 -24.38 6.78
C LEU A 269 -5.62 -25.68 5.98
N SER A 270 -6.71 -26.29 5.54
CA SER A 270 -6.64 -27.40 4.58
C SER A 270 -5.97 -26.93 3.28
N PRO A 271 -5.34 -27.83 2.48
CA PRO A 271 -4.75 -27.43 1.20
C PRO A 271 -5.73 -26.72 0.27
N LYS A 272 -7.01 -27.12 0.28
CA LYS A 272 -8.09 -26.45 -0.45
C LYS A 272 -8.30 -25.01 0.02
N HIS A 273 -8.30 -24.77 1.33
CA HIS A 273 -8.48 -23.44 1.90
C HIS A 273 -7.24 -22.55 1.71
N GLN A 274 -6.04 -23.12 1.77
CA GLN A 274 -4.80 -22.40 1.42
C GLN A 274 -4.83 -21.91 -0.04
N ASP A 275 -5.18 -22.79 -0.98
CA ASP A 275 -5.30 -22.39 -2.40
C ASP A 275 -6.40 -21.33 -2.60
N ALA A 276 -7.54 -21.46 -1.92
CA ALA A 276 -8.60 -20.44 -1.98
C ALA A 276 -8.14 -19.06 -1.48
N VAL A 277 -7.34 -19.01 -0.41
CA VAL A 277 -6.74 -17.77 0.11
C VAL A 277 -5.77 -17.16 -0.90
N LEU A 278 -4.87 -17.96 -1.50
CA LEU A 278 -3.91 -17.48 -2.47
C LEU A 278 -4.58 -17.01 -3.77
N GLU A 279 -5.56 -17.75 -4.28
CA GLU A 279 -6.36 -17.33 -5.44
C GLU A 279 -7.15 -16.05 -5.16
N ALA A 280 -7.69 -15.89 -3.95
CA ALA A 280 -8.35 -14.65 -3.54
C ALA A 280 -7.35 -13.48 -3.46
N ALA A 281 -6.13 -13.72 -2.97
CA ALA A 281 -5.07 -12.72 -2.94
C ALA A 281 -4.67 -12.28 -4.36
N TYR A 282 -4.53 -13.21 -5.30
CA TYR A 282 -4.30 -12.90 -6.71
C TYR A 282 -5.44 -12.11 -7.34
N SER A 283 -6.68 -12.51 -7.10
CA SER A 283 -7.88 -11.78 -7.54
C SER A 283 -7.89 -10.35 -6.98
N ALA A 284 -7.52 -10.18 -5.70
CA ALA A 284 -7.39 -8.87 -5.08
C ALA A 284 -6.24 -8.04 -5.66
N GLN A 285 -5.09 -8.64 -5.96
CA GLN A 285 -3.95 -7.98 -6.60
C GLN A 285 -4.31 -7.41 -7.98
N ILE A 286 -5.08 -8.16 -8.78
CA ILE A 286 -5.60 -7.69 -10.08
C ILE A 286 -6.60 -6.55 -9.88
N TYR A 287 -7.52 -6.71 -8.91
CA TYR A 287 -8.49 -5.67 -8.59
C TYR A 287 -7.79 -4.36 -8.19
N THR A 288 -6.79 -4.40 -7.30
CA THR A 288 -6.07 -3.20 -6.87
C THR A 288 -5.27 -2.59 -8.03
N GLN A 289 -4.61 -3.40 -8.86
CA GLN A 289 -3.87 -2.94 -10.04
C GLN A 289 -4.70 -2.05 -10.97
N GLY A 290 -5.95 -2.42 -11.25
CA GLY A 290 -6.82 -1.60 -12.09
C GLY A 290 -7.50 -0.46 -11.33
N MET A 291 -8.08 -0.77 -10.17
CA MET A 291 -8.96 0.17 -9.47
C MET A 291 -8.20 1.28 -8.75
N ASN A 292 -6.98 1.03 -8.27
CA ASN A 292 -6.16 2.05 -7.62
C ASN A 292 -5.69 3.10 -8.64
N GLU A 293 -5.30 2.71 -9.86
CA GLU A 293 -4.95 3.66 -10.94
C GLU A 293 -6.10 4.60 -11.29
N ALA A 294 -7.31 4.03 -11.44
CA ALA A 294 -8.50 4.83 -11.69
C ALA A 294 -8.82 5.77 -10.51
N ALA A 295 -8.66 5.29 -9.28
CA ALA A 295 -8.92 6.06 -8.07
C ALA A 295 -7.94 7.24 -7.91
N LEU A 296 -6.65 7.03 -8.16
CA LEU A 296 -5.63 8.08 -8.10
C LEU A 296 -5.98 9.28 -8.98
N ILE A 297 -6.52 9.02 -10.17
CA ILE A 297 -6.89 10.08 -11.11
C ILE A 297 -8.27 10.65 -10.76
N GLN A 298 -9.31 9.81 -10.73
CA GLN A 298 -10.70 10.25 -10.72
C GLN A 298 -11.23 10.62 -9.32
N ILE A 299 -10.69 9.99 -8.27
CA ILE A 299 -11.13 10.22 -6.89
C ILE A 299 -10.16 11.16 -6.19
N THR A 300 -8.87 10.82 -6.19
CA THR A 300 -7.84 11.62 -5.52
C THR A 300 -7.58 12.92 -6.28
N GLY A 301 -7.36 12.87 -7.60
CA GLY A 301 -6.99 14.04 -8.41
C GLY A 301 -5.49 14.19 -8.63
N ARG A 302 -4.74 13.09 -8.61
CA ARG A 302 -3.29 13.05 -8.78
C ARG A 302 -2.87 13.25 -10.25
N THR A 303 -3.10 14.44 -10.75
CA THR A 303 -2.75 14.91 -12.10
C THR A 303 -2.19 16.33 -12.02
N PRO A 304 -1.36 16.80 -13.00
CA PRO A 304 -0.79 18.15 -12.94
C PRO A 304 -1.83 19.25 -12.75
N THR A 305 -3.01 19.06 -13.33
CA THR A 305 -4.23 19.76 -12.96
C THR A 305 -5.20 18.73 -12.39
N PRO A 306 -5.60 18.81 -11.10
CA PRO A 306 -6.47 17.83 -10.48
C PRO A 306 -7.76 17.58 -11.29
N TYR A 307 -8.14 16.31 -11.39
CA TYR A 307 -9.30 15.89 -12.19
C TYR A 307 -10.59 16.55 -11.69
N PRO A 308 -11.49 17.03 -12.57
CA PRO A 308 -12.72 17.71 -12.14
C PRO A 308 -13.57 16.86 -11.19
N GLY A 309 -13.96 17.43 -10.04
CA GLY A 309 -14.76 16.73 -9.03
C GLY A 309 -14.00 15.75 -8.13
N SER A 310 -12.69 15.60 -8.34
CA SER A 310 -11.80 14.88 -7.44
C SER A 310 -11.66 15.60 -6.10
N ILE A 311 -11.11 14.91 -5.10
CA ILE A 311 -10.88 15.47 -3.76
C ILE A 311 -9.87 16.63 -3.84
N TRP A 312 -8.75 16.45 -4.53
CA TRP A 312 -7.72 17.48 -4.62
C TRP A 312 -8.17 18.72 -5.39
N GLU A 313 -9.03 18.56 -6.40
CA GLU A 313 -9.65 19.72 -7.07
C GLU A 313 -10.53 20.52 -6.11
N LYS A 314 -11.41 19.85 -5.35
CA LYS A 314 -12.32 20.49 -4.39
C LYS A 314 -11.59 21.18 -3.23
N GLU A 315 -10.52 20.56 -2.73
CA GLU A 315 -9.74 21.06 -1.61
C GLU A 315 -8.62 22.02 -2.05
N GLY A 316 -8.42 22.22 -3.37
CA GLY A 316 -7.42 23.15 -3.89
C GLY A 316 -5.97 22.69 -3.75
N VAL A 317 -5.73 21.38 -3.65
CA VAL A 317 -4.36 20.83 -3.55
C VAL A 317 -3.63 21.04 -4.87
N ARG A 318 -2.49 21.74 -4.83
CA ARG A 318 -1.66 21.99 -6.02
C ARG A 318 -0.66 20.86 -6.21
N VAL A 319 -0.62 20.26 -7.41
CA VAL A 319 0.23 19.10 -7.68
C VAL A 319 1.48 19.51 -8.44
N SER A 320 2.65 19.12 -7.94
CA SER A 320 3.95 19.33 -8.59
C SER A 320 4.56 18.00 -8.98
N PHE A 321 4.80 17.84 -10.28
CA PHE A 321 5.67 16.80 -10.82
C PHE A 321 7.02 17.45 -11.11
N PHE A 322 8.06 16.99 -10.45
CA PHE A 322 9.41 17.51 -10.66
C PHE A 322 9.92 17.11 -12.05
N SER A 323 10.83 17.91 -12.61
CA SER A 323 11.47 17.58 -13.89
C SER A 323 12.38 16.37 -13.74
N ASP A 324 12.68 15.69 -14.85
CA ASP A 324 13.62 14.56 -14.86
C ASP A 324 14.99 14.96 -14.31
N GLU A 325 15.48 16.17 -14.65
CA GLU A 325 16.73 16.72 -14.12
C GLU A 325 16.72 16.83 -12.58
N GLU A 326 15.61 17.29 -12.02
CA GLU A 326 15.44 17.39 -10.57
C GLU A 326 15.37 15.99 -9.92
N ILE A 327 14.63 15.07 -10.53
CA ILE A 327 14.55 13.68 -10.06
C ILE A 327 15.94 13.01 -10.08
N ASP A 328 16.73 13.23 -11.13
CA ASP A 328 18.09 12.70 -11.23
C ASP A 328 19.02 13.31 -10.18
N ARG A 329 18.85 14.61 -9.87
CA ARG A 329 19.57 15.25 -8.76
C ARG A 329 19.20 14.64 -7.42
N ILE A 330 17.92 14.34 -7.18
CA ILE A 330 17.45 13.66 -5.96
C ILE A 330 18.04 12.25 -5.89
N LYS A 331 17.98 11.49 -6.99
CA LYS A 331 18.57 10.14 -7.09
C LYS A 331 20.05 10.16 -6.74
N GLY A 332 20.80 11.12 -7.29
CA GLY A 332 22.23 11.34 -7.02
C GLY A 332 22.58 11.52 -5.54
N ARG A 333 21.65 12.00 -4.71
CA ARG A 333 21.85 12.18 -3.26
C ARG A 333 21.52 10.94 -2.44
N CYS A 334 20.49 10.20 -2.84
CA CYS A 334 19.84 9.22 -1.97
C CYS A 334 19.87 7.77 -2.44
N THR A 335 20.14 7.45 -3.72
CA THR A 335 20.11 6.05 -4.16
C THR A 335 21.33 5.26 -3.70
N PRO A 336 21.20 3.94 -3.48
CA PRO A 336 22.34 3.06 -3.20
C PRO A 336 23.42 3.04 -4.29
N GLU A 337 23.10 3.26 -5.57
CA GLU A 337 24.12 3.33 -6.63
C GLU A 337 24.92 4.62 -6.59
N ALA A 338 24.26 5.75 -6.38
CA ALA A 338 24.91 7.05 -6.43
C ALA A 338 25.62 7.40 -5.12
N ASN A 339 25.08 6.96 -3.99
CA ASN A 339 25.61 7.23 -2.66
C ASN A 339 25.60 5.95 -1.81
N PRO A 340 26.52 5.01 -2.04
CA PRO A 340 26.45 3.65 -1.47
C PRO A 340 26.75 3.57 0.02
N GLU A 341 27.67 4.40 0.53
CA GLU A 341 28.19 4.32 1.90
C GLU A 341 27.09 4.30 2.96
N PRO A 342 26.10 5.21 2.94
CA PRO A 342 25.01 5.17 3.90
C PRO A 342 24.20 3.86 3.86
N TRP A 343 24.15 3.13 2.74
CA TRP A 343 23.28 1.96 2.58
C TRP A 343 23.98 0.62 2.84
N ALA A 344 25.31 0.62 2.99
CA ALA A 344 26.11 -0.60 3.08
C ALA A 344 25.62 -1.56 4.17
N GLU A 345 25.44 -1.09 5.41
CA GLU A 345 24.94 -1.90 6.53
C GLU A 345 23.55 -2.48 6.26
N TRP A 346 22.68 -1.69 5.64
CA TRP A 346 21.33 -2.13 5.30
C TRP A 346 21.31 -3.18 4.21
N ARG A 347 22.14 -3.02 3.17
CA ARG A 347 22.30 -4.02 2.12
C ARG A 347 22.85 -5.32 2.70
N GLU A 348 23.92 -5.26 3.48
CA GLU A 348 24.49 -6.45 4.13
C GLU A 348 23.43 -7.18 4.98
N ARG A 349 22.70 -6.45 5.81
CA ARG A 349 21.66 -7.03 6.68
C ARG A 349 20.52 -7.66 5.88
N LEU A 350 19.95 -6.94 4.90
CA LEU A 350 18.80 -7.42 4.13
C LEU A 350 19.19 -8.59 3.23
N ASN A 351 20.40 -8.57 2.65
CA ASN A 351 20.95 -9.68 1.89
C ASN A 351 21.22 -10.89 2.78
N GLY A 352 21.78 -10.69 3.98
CA GLY A 352 21.94 -11.78 4.96
C GLY A 352 20.60 -12.38 5.39
N TRP A 353 19.54 -11.56 5.45
CA TRP A 353 18.21 -12.02 5.80
C TRP A 353 17.49 -12.77 4.69
N SER A 354 17.81 -12.53 3.43
CA SER A 354 17.26 -13.24 2.28
C SER A 354 17.99 -14.55 1.95
N GLY A 355 19.03 -14.93 2.71
CA GLY A 355 19.84 -16.11 2.39
C GLY A 355 21.02 -15.82 1.46
N GLY A 356 21.46 -14.55 1.40
CA GLY A 356 22.65 -14.12 0.65
C GLY A 356 22.35 -13.50 -0.72
N HIS A 357 21.07 -13.37 -1.11
CA HIS A 357 20.69 -12.69 -2.34
C HIS A 357 21.11 -11.23 -2.30
N ASP A 358 21.56 -10.70 -3.44
CA ASP A 358 21.72 -9.26 -3.59
C ASP A 358 20.34 -8.65 -3.85
N THR A 359 19.55 -8.50 -2.77
CA THR A 359 18.15 -8.12 -2.86
C THR A 359 17.95 -6.80 -3.59
N TYR A 360 18.82 -5.83 -3.39
CA TYR A 360 18.75 -4.55 -4.09
C TYR A 360 18.96 -4.72 -5.60
N ALA A 361 20.04 -5.39 -6.00
CA ALA A 361 20.37 -5.56 -7.42
C ALA A 361 19.37 -6.49 -8.12
N GLU A 362 18.97 -7.59 -7.48
CA GLU A 362 18.06 -8.57 -8.07
C GLU A 362 16.63 -8.04 -8.20
N ILE A 363 16.09 -7.39 -7.16
CA ILE A 363 14.77 -6.75 -7.25
C ILE A 363 14.81 -5.59 -8.25
N GLY A 364 15.88 -4.77 -8.21
CA GLY A 364 16.06 -3.66 -9.14
C GLY A 364 16.19 -4.09 -10.60
N ALA A 365 16.79 -5.26 -10.86
CA ALA A 365 16.84 -5.86 -12.19
C ALA A 365 15.46 -6.31 -12.65
N ILE A 366 14.70 -7.02 -11.80
CA ILE A 366 13.32 -7.44 -12.12
C ILE A 366 12.44 -6.23 -12.41
N ALA A 367 12.54 -5.17 -11.60
CA ALA A 367 11.77 -3.94 -11.78
C ALA A 367 12.06 -3.23 -13.12
N ARG A 368 13.16 -3.56 -13.79
CA ARG A 368 13.57 -3.02 -15.10
C ARG A 368 13.44 -4.02 -16.26
N GLU A 369 12.83 -5.18 -16.03
CA GLU A 369 12.52 -6.14 -17.10
C GLU A 369 11.41 -5.63 -18.03
N ILE A 370 10.57 -4.71 -17.54
CA ILE A 370 9.52 -4.04 -18.32
C ILE A 370 9.88 -2.56 -18.54
N PRO A 371 9.43 -1.94 -19.65
CA PRO A 371 9.61 -0.50 -19.87
C PRO A 371 9.01 0.35 -18.74
N GLU A 372 9.68 1.44 -18.37
CA GLU A 372 9.26 2.34 -17.29
C GLU A 372 7.88 2.98 -17.56
N ASP A 373 7.57 3.25 -18.84
CA ASP A 373 6.31 3.82 -19.32
C ASP A 373 5.18 2.79 -19.48
N THR A 374 5.41 1.54 -19.09
CA THR A 374 4.36 0.51 -19.07
C THR A 374 3.20 0.97 -18.21
N LEU A 375 2.00 1.01 -18.80
CA LEU A 375 0.78 1.27 -18.03
C LEU A 375 0.54 0.15 -17.02
N THR A 376 0.27 0.49 -15.77
CA THR A 376 0.03 -0.49 -14.70
C THR A 376 -1.04 -1.51 -15.09
N VAL A 377 -2.11 -1.11 -15.79
CA VAL A 377 -3.18 -2.00 -16.27
C VAL A 377 -2.73 -3.04 -17.31
N ASN A 378 -1.58 -2.83 -17.95
CA ASN A 378 -1.01 -3.72 -18.96
C ASN A 378 -0.01 -4.73 -18.38
N VAL A 379 0.34 -4.62 -17.09
CA VAL A 379 1.19 -5.60 -16.43
C VAL A 379 0.46 -6.93 -16.35
N GLU A 380 1.05 -7.97 -16.92
CA GLU A 380 0.46 -9.31 -16.95
C GLU A 380 0.40 -9.94 -15.54
N PRO A 381 -0.80 -10.25 -15.00
CA PRO A 381 -0.91 -10.85 -13.68
C PRO A 381 -0.46 -12.31 -13.68
N ARG A 382 0.43 -12.69 -12.75
CA ARG A 382 0.91 -14.07 -12.59
C ARG A 382 0.67 -14.60 -11.17
N ARG A 383 0.39 -15.90 -11.06
CA ARG A 383 0.29 -16.58 -9.77
C ARG A 383 1.69 -16.89 -9.26
N TRP A 384 2.22 -16.04 -8.39
CA TRP A 384 3.60 -16.14 -7.87
C TRP A 384 3.90 -17.46 -7.14
N TRP A 385 2.86 -18.19 -6.68
CA TRP A 385 3.02 -19.44 -5.92
C TRP A 385 2.89 -20.71 -6.76
N ARG A 386 2.66 -20.61 -8.08
CA ARG A 386 2.46 -21.76 -8.98
C ARG A 386 3.58 -21.96 -10.00
N SER A 387 4.63 -21.15 -9.92
CA SER A 387 5.69 -20.99 -10.92
C SER A 387 6.97 -21.73 -10.59
#